data_AF-A0A7W0QER8-F1
#
_entry.id   AF-A0A7W0QER8-F1
#
_cell.length_a   1.000
_cell.length_b   1.000
_cell.length_c   1.000
_cell.angle_alpha   90.00
_cell.angle_beta   90.00
_cell.angle_gamma   90.00
#
_symmetry.space_group_name_H-M   'P 1'
#
loop_
_entity.id
_entity.type
_entity.pdbx_description
1 polymer ?
#
loop_
_entity_poly.entity_id
_entity_poly.type
_entity_poly.pdbx_seq_one_letter_code
_entity_poly.pdbx_strand_id
1 'polypeptide(L)'
;MRDAKYKLALNRQKKELMCFAYHNEDNAWLVNPMFIEPKTKLATPYPCSTTACKDASGAGTACRDEAGNVIPDQEDTVFAQ
;
A
#
# COMPACT_ATOMS: atom_id res chain seq x y z
N MET A 1 10.65 8.96 -21.45
CA MET A 1 10.07 7.62 -21.17
C MET A 1 10.71 7.17 -19.86
N ARG A 2 9.95 6.66 -18.87
CA ARG A 2 10.55 6.03 -17.68
C ARG A 2 10.76 4.57 -18.05
N ASP A 3 12.00 4.11 -18.07
CA ASP A 3 12.37 2.76 -18.57
C ASP A 3 12.17 1.65 -17.52
N ALA A 4 11.59 1.98 -16.36
CA ALA A 4 11.38 1.05 -15.26
C ALA A 4 10.02 0.35 -15.37
N LYS A 5 10.05 -0.97 -15.60
CA LYS A 5 8.87 -1.85 -15.64
C LYS A 5 8.24 -2.09 -14.26
N TYR A 6 9.03 -2.06 -13.19
CA TYR A 6 8.61 -2.42 -11.83
C TYR A 6 8.72 -1.25 -10.86
N LYS A 7 7.86 -1.27 -9.83
CA LYS A 7 7.81 -0.32 -8.72
C LYS A 7 8.20 -1.05 -7.44
N LEU A 8 9.29 -0.62 -6.78
CA LEU A 8 9.68 -1.15 -5.48
C LEU A 8 9.11 -0.29 -4.35
N ALA A 9 8.29 -0.87 -3.49
CA ALA A 9 7.76 -0.25 -2.29
C ALA A 9 8.45 -0.79 -1.03
N LEU A 10 8.89 0.13 -0.16
CA LEU A 10 9.37 -0.23 1.17
C LEU A 10 8.21 -0.17 2.17
N ASN A 11 7.93 -1.30 2.81
CA ASN A 11 6.89 -1.40 3.81
C ASN A 11 7.34 -0.77 5.13
N ARG A 12 7.02 0.52 5.26
CA ARG A 12 7.11 1.28 6.53
C ARG A 12 5.77 1.42 7.24
N GLN A 13 4.79 0.57 6.88
CA GLN A 13 3.38 0.62 7.28
C GLN A 13 2.65 1.91 6.89
N LYS A 14 3.00 2.52 5.75
CA LYS A 14 2.22 3.63 5.23
C LYS A 14 0.99 3.12 4.50
N LYS A 15 -0.17 3.25 5.17
CA LYS A 15 -1.48 2.80 4.70
C LYS A 15 -1.74 3.05 3.21
N GLU A 16 -1.67 4.30 2.74
CA GLU A 16 -1.95 4.65 1.34
C GLU A 16 -1.02 3.91 0.37
N LEU A 17 0.29 4.00 0.57
CA LEU A 17 1.28 3.33 -0.29
C LEU A 17 1.10 1.81 -0.30
N MET A 18 0.83 1.21 0.87
CA MET A 18 0.67 -0.24 0.99
C MET A 18 -0.63 -0.73 0.37
N CYS A 19 -1.70 0.06 0.40
CA CYS A 19 -2.93 -0.28 -0.31
C CYS A 19 -2.69 -0.46 -1.82
N PHE A 20 -1.98 0.48 -2.45
CA PHE A 20 -1.66 0.36 -3.87
C PHE A 20 -0.65 -0.76 -4.16
N ALA A 21 0.40 -0.86 -3.33
CA ALA A 21 1.46 -1.84 -3.55
C ALA A 21 0.99 -3.29 -3.38
N TYR A 22 0.13 -3.57 -2.39
CA TYR A 22 -0.45 -4.91 -2.21
C TYR A 22 -1.62 -5.19 -3.16
N HIS A 23 -2.43 -4.19 -3.52
CA HIS A 23 -3.48 -4.38 -4.52
C HIS A 23 -2.90 -4.75 -5.89
N ASN A 24 -1.75 -4.17 -6.25
CA ASN A 24 -0.90 -4.58 -7.38
C ASN A 24 -1.68 -4.77 -8.70
N GLU A 25 -2.57 -3.83 -9.02
CA GLU A 25 -3.47 -3.90 -10.18
C GLU A 25 -2.72 -4.14 -11.51
N ASP A 26 -1.56 -3.48 -11.68
CA ASP A 26 -0.71 -3.56 -12.87
C ASP A 26 0.32 -4.70 -12.85
N ASN A 27 0.30 -5.55 -11.81
CA ASN A 27 1.28 -6.63 -11.59
C ASN A 27 2.75 -6.15 -11.64
N ALA A 28 3.00 -4.90 -11.29
CA ALA A 28 4.32 -4.27 -11.38
C ALA A 28 4.93 -3.94 -10.01
N TRP A 29 4.24 -4.20 -8.90
CA TRP A 29 4.71 -3.87 -7.56
C TRP A 29 5.49 -5.01 -6.92
N LEU A 30 6.63 -4.64 -6.34
CA LEU A 30 7.40 -5.47 -5.42
C LEU A 30 7.40 -4.79 -4.06
N VAL A 31 7.08 -5.53 -3.00
CA VAL A 31 7.11 -5.02 -1.62
C VAL A 31 8.29 -5.65 -0.90
N ASN A 32 9.09 -4.82 -0.22
CA ASN A 32 10.15 -5.27 0.68
C ASN A 32 9.95 -4.64 2.06
N PRO A 33 10.33 -5.31 3.16
CA PRO A 33 10.44 -4.66 4.45
C PRO A 33 11.45 -3.52 4.40
N MET A 34 11.43 -2.63 5.41
CA MET A 34 12.52 -1.66 5.54
C MET A 34 13.85 -2.38 5.78
N PHE A 35 14.94 -1.79 5.30
CA PHE A 35 16.28 -2.33 5.54
C PHE A 35 16.83 -1.96 6.93
N ILE A 36 16.49 -0.76 7.41
CA ILE A 36 16.91 -0.21 8.69
C ILE A 36 15.68 -0.17 9.60
N GLU A 37 15.82 -0.74 10.80
CA GLU A 37 14.78 -0.79 11.83
C GLU A 37 13.42 -1.26 11.29
N PRO A 38 13.34 -2.44 10.64
CA PRO A 38 12.09 -2.88 10.05
C PRO A 38 11.00 -3.04 11.10
N LYS A 39 9.78 -2.70 10.69
CA LYS A 39 8.63 -2.84 11.56
C LYS A 39 8.16 -4.30 11.57
N THR A 40 7.67 -4.71 12.74
CA THR A 40 6.93 -5.96 12.90
C THR A 40 5.64 -5.93 12.10
N LYS A 41 5.03 -7.10 11.92
CA LYS A 41 3.74 -7.25 11.24
C LYS A 41 2.69 -6.30 11.82
N LEU A 42 1.97 -5.59 10.95
CA LEU A 42 0.77 -4.84 11.35
C LEU A 42 -0.31 -5.84 11.78
N ALA A 43 -0.80 -5.70 13.02
CA ALA A 43 -1.78 -6.63 13.60
C ALA A 43 -3.17 -6.55 12.93
N THR A 44 -3.48 -5.41 12.32
CA THR A 44 -4.73 -5.17 11.60
C THR A 44 -4.44 -4.95 10.12
N PRO A 45 -5.36 -5.29 9.21
CA PRO A 45 -5.23 -4.94 7.81
C PRO A 45 -5.05 -3.44 7.59
N TYR A 46 -4.43 -3.07 6.47
CA TYR A 46 -4.47 -1.70 5.99
C TYR A 46 -5.92 -1.33 5.62
N PRO A 47 -6.47 -0.23 6.17
CA PRO A 47 -7.88 0.13 6.02
C PRO A 47 -8.15 0.81 4.65
N CYS A 48 -7.82 0.11 3.56
CA CYS A 48 -7.87 0.58 2.19
C CYS A 48 -9.27 0.96 1.75
N SER A 49 -10.27 0.22 2.21
CA SER A 49 -11.66 0.42 1.86
C SER A 49 -12.33 1.59 2.59
N THR A 50 -11.65 2.21 3.58
CA THR A 50 -12.27 3.21 4.46
C THR A 50 -11.45 4.49 4.63
N THR A 51 -10.22 4.42 5.15
CA THR A 51 -9.50 5.61 5.64
C THR A 51 -8.03 5.68 5.26
N ALA A 52 -7.54 4.76 4.42
CA ALA A 52 -6.13 4.72 4.05
C ALA A 52 -5.68 5.93 3.21
N CYS A 53 -6.50 6.36 2.25
CA CYS A 53 -6.20 7.48 1.36
C CYS A 53 -6.66 8.81 1.96
N LYS A 54 -6.25 9.91 1.32
CA LYS A 54 -6.60 11.27 1.72
C LYS A 54 -7.37 11.97 0.61
N ASP A 55 -8.46 12.65 0.96
CA ASP A 55 -9.15 13.54 0.03
C ASP A 55 -8.46 14.91 -0.07
N ALA A 56 -9.00 15.81 -0.90
CA ALA A 56 -8.45 17.15 -1.10
C ALA A 56 -8.42 18.01 0.18
N SER A 57 -9.23 17.68 1.19
CA SER A 57 -9.23 18.34 2.51
C SER A 57 -8.22 17.72 3.49
N GLY A 58 -7.64 16.56 3.15
CA GLY A 58 -6.79 15.77 4.03
C GLY A 58 -7.57 14.85 4.97
N ALA A 59 -8.89 14.70 4.80
CA ALA A 59 -9.67 13.71 5.54
C ALA A 59 -9.39 12.29 5.03
N GLY A 60 -9.52 11.30 5.91
CA GLY A 60 -9.32 9.89 5.53
C GLY A 60 -10.48 9.39 4.66
N THR A 61 -10.15 8.74 3.55
CA THR A 61 -11.13 8.17 2.61
C THR A 61 -10.64 6.83 2.05
N ALA A 62 -11.55 6.13 1.37
CA ALA A 62 -11.26 4.88 0.69
C ALA A 62 -10.26 5.12 -0.45
N CYS A 63 -9.29 4.23 -0.60
CA CYS A 63 -8.43 4.21 -1.77
C CYS A 63 -9.18 3.64 -2.97
N ARG A 64 -8.94 4.22 -4.15
CA ARG A 64 -9.52 3.77 -5.41
C ARG A 64 -8.43 3.39 -6.40
N ASP A 65 -8.67 2.29 -7.12
CA ASP A 65 -7.79 1.78 -8.17
C ASP A 65 -7.87 2.65 -9.45
N GLU A 66 -7.10 2.33 -10.48
CA GLU A 66 -7.09 3.11 -11.74
C GLU A 66 -8.43 3.01 -12.48
N ALA A 67 -9.20 1.95 -12.25
CA ALA A 67 -10.57 1.77 -12.74
C ALA A 67 -11.63 2.49 -11.87
N GLY A 68 -11.24 3.11 -10.76
CA GLY A 68 -12.12 3.83 -9.83
C GLY A 68 -12.84 2.96 -8.78
N ASN A 69 -12.58 1.65 -8.75
CA ASN A 69 -13.15 0.74 -7.74
C ASN A 69 -12.47 0.95 -6.38
N VAL A 70 -13.19 0.65 -5.31
CA VAL A 70 -12.63 0.69 -3.96
C VAL A 70 -11.67 -0.48 -3.76
N ILE A 71 -10.45 -0.18 -3.30
CA ILE A 71 -9.44 -1.19 -2.97
C ILE A 71 -9.86 -1.88 -1.65
N PRO A 72 -10.02 -3.22 -1.62
CA PRO A 72 -10.29 -3.96 -0.40
C PRO A 72 -9.14 -3.81 0.62
N ASP A 73 -9.45 -3.98 1.91
CA ASP A 73 -8.42 -3.95 2.95
C ASP A 73 -7.32 -5.00 2.67
N GLN A 74 -6.07 -4.60 2.87
CA GLN A 74 -4.90 -5.41 2.51
C GLN A 74 -4.21 -5.93 3.78
N GLU A 75 -3.89 -7.22 3.80
CA GLU A 75 -3.13 -7.82 4.90
C GLU A 75 -1.65 -7.44 4.81
N ASP A 76 -1.01 -7.28 5.97
CA ASP A 76 0.44 -7.09 6.03
C ASP A 76 1.15 -8.43 5.88
N THR A 77 1.59 -8.76 4.67
CA THR A 77 2.21 -10.05 4.34
C THR A 77 3.73 -9.98 4.23
N VAL A 78 4.30 -8.79 4.03
CA VAL A 78 5.76 -8.57 3.90
C VAL A 78 6.25 -7.66 5.02
N PHE A 79 6.80 -8.24 6.08
CA PHE A 79 7.24 -7.55 7.30
C PHE A 79 8.55 -8.20 7.82
N ALA A 80 9.21 -7.57 8.80
CA ALA A 80 10.32 -8.25 9.48
C ALA A 80 9.82 -9.23 10.55
N GLN A 81 10.50 -10.38 10.63
CA GLN A 81 10.33 -11.38 11.68
C GLN A 81 10.69 -10.83 13.07
#